data_AF-A0A2D7LJA0-F1
#
_entry.id   AF-A0A2D7LJA0-F1
#
_cell.length_a   1.000
_cell.length_b   1.000
_cell.length_c   1.000
_cell.angle_alpha   90.00
_cell.angle_beta   90.00
_cell.angle_gamma   90.00
#
_symmetry.space_group_name_H-M   'P 1'
#
loop_
_entity.id
_entity.type
_entity.pdbx_description
1 polymer ?
#
loop_
_entity_poly.entity_id
_entity_poly.type
_entity_poly.pdbx_seq_one_letter_code
_entity_poly.pdbx_strand_id
1 'polypeptide(L)' 'MAMLNDPSGGPGMHIDMSNAVDMKCEKCEWKTFKNTHLIKTISALVSPSGKDMIIPIPVFACEKCGHVNNEFLKNEFEE' A
#
# COMPACT_ATOMS: atom_id res chain seq x y z
N MET A 1 -0.36 -3.62 27.55
CA MET A 1 0.11 -2.27 27.87
C MET A 1 1.45 -2.06 27.19
N ALA A 2 1.46 -1.43 26.01
CA ALA A 2 2.68 -0.89 25.42
C ALA A 2 2.42 0.61 25.21
N MET A 3 3.13 1.43 25.97
CA MET A 3 3.05 2.89 25.89
C MET A 3 4.11 3.35 24.89
N LEU A 4 3.69 3.88 23.76
CA LEU A 4 4.53 4.67 22.87
C LEU A 4 4.35 6.13 23.30
N ASN A 5 5.32 6.66 24.07
CA ASN A 5 5.38 8.07 24.42
C ASN A 5 6.00 8.85 23.26
N ASP A 6 5.18 9.56 22.49
CA ASP A 6 5.64 10.65 21.61
C ASP A 6 5.40 12.00 22.33
N PRO A 7 6.44 12.84 22.54
CA PRO A 7 6.31 14.10 23.29
C PRO A 7 5.70 15.27 22.50
N SER A 8 5.17 15.03 21.30
CA SER A 8 4.61 16.08 20.42
C SER A 8 3.08 16.02 20.43
N GLY A 9 2.47 16.67 21.43
CA GLY A 9 1.02 16.65 21.66
C GLY A 9 0.16 17.28 20.56
N GLY A 10 -0.29 16.45 19.61
CA GLY A 10 -1.62 16.59 19.00
C GLY A 10 -2.67 15.82 19.84
N PRO A 11 -3.98 16.06 19.67
CA PRO A 11 -5.01 15.24 20.33
C PRO A 11 -4.80 13.78 19.93
N GLY A 12 -4.23 13.01 20.85
CA GLY A 12 -3.91 11.60 20.64
C GLY A 12 -5.20 10.83 20.44
N MET A 13 -5.52 10.53 19.18
CA MET A 13 -6.62 9.66 18.84
C MET A 13 -6.28 8.27 19.40
N HIS A 14 -6.83 7.96 20.57
CA HIS A 14 -6.62 6.68 21.24
C HIS A 14 -7.50 5.65 20.52
N ILE A 15 -6.97 5.09 19.44
CA ILE A 15 -7.66 4.07 18.65
C ILE A 15 -7.52 2.75 19.38
N ASP A 16 -8.63 2.23 19.90
CA ASP A 16 -8.66 0.87 20.44
C ASP A 16 -8.57 -0.13 19.28
N MET A 17 -7.41 -0.80 19.18
CA MET A 17 -7.12 -1.75 18.10
C MET A 17 -7.98 -3.02 18.17
N SER A 18 -8.70 -3.26 19.27
CA SER A 18 -9.64 -4.38 19.36
C SER A 18 -10.85 -4.19 18.44
N ASN A 19 -11.13 -2.95 18.02
CA ASN A 19 -12.17 -2.62 17.05
C ASN A 19 -11.67 -2.64 15.60
N ALA A 20 -10.37 -2.86 15.38
CA ALA A 20 -9.81 -2.92 14.03
C ALA A 20 -10.10 -4.27 13.37
N VAL A 21 -10.39 -4.24 12.07
CA VAL A 21 -10.61 -5.46 11.27
C VAL A 21 -9.33 -5.78 10.52
N ASP A 22 -8.88 -7.03 10.62
CA ASP A 22 -7.75 -7.51 9.83
C ASP A 22 -8.06 -7.42 8.33
N MET A 23 -7.18 -6.77 7.58
CA MET A 23 -7.25 -6.81 6.13
C MET A 23 -6.94 -8.23 5.62
N LYS A 24 -7.73 -8.71 4.67
CA LYS A 24 -7.56 -10.03 4.04
C LYS A 24 -7.24 -9.89 2.56
N CYS A 25 -6.44 -10.80 2.04
CA CYS A 25 -6.21 -10.92 0.61
C CYS A 25 -7.51 -11.30 -0.11
N GLU A 26 -7.89 -10.55 -1.13
CA GLU A 26 -9.14 -10.80 -1.88
C GLU A 26 -9.14 -12.12 -2.66
N LYS A 27 -7.94 -12.70 -2.88
CA LYS A 27 -7.77 -13.95 -3.64
C LYS A 27 -7.69 -15.20 -2.76
N CYS A 28 -7.09 -15.12 -1.58
CA CYS A 28 -6.78 -16.30 -0.76
C CYS A 28 -7.06 -16.13 0.74
N GLU A 29 -7.68 -15.02 1.13
CA GLU A 29 -8.08 -14.67 2.51
C GLU A 29 -6.95 -14.59 3.54
N TRP A 30 -5.70 -14.64 3.09
CA TRP A 30 -4.53 -14.50 3.94
C TRP A 30 -4.40 -13.07 4.49
N LYS A 31 -3.89 -12.93 5.72
CA LYS A 31 -3.89 -11.65 6.47
C LYS A 31 -2.57 -10.89 6.45
N THR A 32 -1.46 -11.54 6.08
CA THR A 32 -0.14 -10.88 6.05
C THR A 32 0.24 -10.46 4.64
N PHE A 33 0.93 -9.33 4.57
CA PHE A 33 1.36 -8.71 3.33
C PHE A 33 2.84 -8.32 3.45
N LYS A 34 3.55 -8.41 2.33
CA LYS A 34 4.93 -7.95 2.20
C LYS A 34 4.96 -6.66 1.38
N ASN A 35 5.83 -5.74 1.75
CA ASN A 35 6.12 -4.57 0.93
C ASN A 35 6.90 -5.01 -0.32
N THR A 36 6.45 -4.59 -1.49
CA THR A 36 7.06 -4.89 -2.79
C THR A 36 6.86 -3.72 -3.75
N HIS A 37 7.42 -3.81 -4.95
CA HIS A 37 7.18 -2.82 -5.99
C HIS A 37 6.42 -3.43 -7.17
N LEU A 38 5.40 -2.73 -7.65
CA LEU A 38 4.79 -2.94 -8.96
C LEU A 38 5.61 -2.14 -9.97
N ILE A 39 5.96 -2.74 -11.10
CA ILE A 39 6.68 -2.03 -12.16
C ILE A 39 5.69 -1.63 -13.25
N LYS A 40 5.57 -0.33 -13.53
CA LYS A 40 4.80 0.19 -14.67
C LYS A 40 5.74 0.70 -15.75
N THR A 41 5.45 0.34 -16.99
CA THR A 41 6.15 0.85 -18.17
C THR A 41 5.28 1.89 -18.86
N ILE A 42 5.81 3.08 -19.06
CA ILE A 42 5.17 4.19 -19.77
C ILE A 42 5.83 4.30 -21.13
N SER A 43 5.02 4.22 -22.20
CA SER A 43 5.51 4.36 -23.56
C SER A 43 5.95 5.80 -23.84
N ALA A 44 6.96 5.96 -24.70
CA ALA A 44 7.41 7.24 -25.26
C ALA A 44 6.27 8.14 -25.76
N LEU A 45 5.18 7.57 -26.28
CA LEU A 45 4.03 8.33 -26.81
C LEU A 45 3.26 9.10 -25.72
N VAL A 46 3.20 8.54 -24.52
CA VAL A 46 2.48 9.12 -23.36
C VAL A 46 3.42 9.71 -22.32
N SER A 47 4.73 9.50 -22.51
CA SER A 47 5.77 10.01 -21.63
C SER A 47 6.05 11.50 -21.91
N PRO A 48 6.08 12.36 -20.89
CA PRO A 48 6.39 13.79 -21.06
C PRO A 48 7.80 14.03 -21.60
N SER A 49 8.70 13.05 -21.45
CA SER A 49 10.07 13.13 -21.97
C SER A 49 10.23 12.60 -23.40
N GLY A 50 9.18 11.99 -23.98
CA GLY A 50 9.24 11.33 -25.29
C GLY A 50 10.08 10.05 -25.32
N LYS A 51 10.42 9.49 -24.16
CA LYS A 51 11.17 8.24 -24.01
C LYS A 51 10.39 7.22 -23.18
N ASP A 52 10.63 5.94 -23.44
CA ASP A 52 10.10 4.87 -22.60
C ASP A 52 10.65 4.99 -21.18
N MET A 53 9.77 4.89 -20.19
CA MET A 53 10.13 5.01 -18.78
C MET A 53 9.61 3.81 -17.99
N ILE A 54 10.38 3.42 -16.98
CA ILE A 54 10.02 2.37 -16.03
C ILE A 54 9.86 3.02 -14.66
N ILE A 55 8.67 2.92 -14.07
CA ILE A 55 8.35 3.51 -12.78
C ILE A 55 8.07 2.38 -11.77
N PRO A 56 8.88 2.27 -10.70
CA PRO A 56 8.57 1.40 -9.59
C PRO A 56 7.57 2.06 -8.64
N ILE A 57 6.54 1.31 -8.27
CA ILE A 57 5.43 1.76 -7.45
C ILE A 57 5.38 0.90 -6.18
N PRO A 58 5.60 1.45 -4.98
CA PRO A 58 5.60 0.66 -3.75
C PRO A 58 4.17 0.22 -3.38
N VAL A 59 3.96 -1.09 -3.24
CA VAL A 59 2.67 -1.72 -2.92
C VAL A 59 2.82 -2.80 -1.86
N PHE A 60 1.70 -3.22 -1.28
CA PHE A 60 1.63 -4.39 -0.42
C PHE A 60 1.06 -5.59 -1.18
N ALA A 61 1.86 -6.64 -1.33
CA ALA A 61 1.43 -7.90 -1.93
C ALA A 61 1.17 -8.95 -0.86
N CYS A 62 0.16 -9.79 -1.07
CA CYS A 62 -0.11 -10.93 -0.20
C CYS A 62 1.14 -11.79 -0.08
N GLU A 63 1.55 -12.06 1.15
CA GLU A 63 2.76 -12.85 1.41
C GLU A 63 2.63 -14.28 0.90
N LYS A 64 1.42 -14.85 0.98
CA LYS A 64 1.15 -16.23 0.59
C LYS A 64 1.01 -16.46 -0.92
N CYS A 65 0.22 -15.65 -1.61
CA CYS A 65 -0.10 -15.88 -3.03
C CYS A 65 0.44 -14.81 -4.00
N GLY A 66 1.08 -13.75 -3.48
CA GLY A 66 1.63 -12.66 -4.29
C GLY A 66 0.61 -11.69 -4.87
N HIS A 67 -0.69 -11.90 -4.61
CA HIS A 67 -1.76 -11.03 -5.10
C HIS A 67 -1.72 -9.66 -4.41
N VAL A 68 -1.85 -8.58 -5.19
CA VAL A 68 -1.98 -7.21 -4.66
C VAL A 68 -3.46 -6.86 -4.65
N ASN A 69 -4.01 -6.54 -3.48
CA ASN A 69 -5.41 -6.16 -3.38
C ASN A 69 -5.67 -4.85 -4.14
N ASN A 70 -6.85 -4.72 -4.76
CA ASN A 70 -7.26 -3.51 -5.46
C ASN A 70 -7.18 -2.23 -4.60
N GLU A 71 -7.45 -2.34 -3.30
CA GLU A 71 -7.31 -1.23 -2.32
C GLU A 71 -5.90 -0.62 -2.31
N PHE A 72 -4.86 -1.42 -2.57
CA PHE A 72 -3.47 -0.95 -2.64
C PHE A 72 -3.07 -0.36 -3.99
N LEU A 73 -3.94 -0.43 -5.00
CA LEU A 73 -3.69 0.09 -6.35
C LEU A 73 -4.38 1.43 -6.61
N LYS A 74 -5.41 1.77 -5.81
CA LYS A 74 -6.27 2.95 -6.04
C LYS A 74 -5.64 4.28 -5.62
N ASN A 75 -4.64 4.27 -4.74
CA ASN A 75 -4.11 5.50 -4.13
C ASN A 75 -3.14 6.31 -4.99
N GLU A 76 -2.91 5.95 -6.26
CA GLU A 76 -1.84 6.57 -7.07
C GLU A 76 -2.32 7.33 -8.32
N PHE A 77 -3.62 7.35 -8.65
CA PHE A 77 -4.09 7.94 -9.91
C PHE A 77 -5.40 8.75 -9.81
N GLU A 78 -5.91 9.05 -8.62
CA GLU A 78 -7.01 10.00 -8.48
C GLU A 78 -6.42 11.41 -8.26
N GLU A 79 -6.23 12.15 -9.36
CA GLU A 79 -6.16 13.62 -9.40
C GLU A 79 -7.55 14.23 -9.14
#